data_AF-A0A6D2JL40-F1
#
_entry.id   AF-A0A6D2JL40-F1
#
_cell.length_a   1.000
_cell.length_b   1.000
_cell.length_c   1.000
_cell.angle_alpha   90.00
_cell.angle_beta   90.00
_cell.angle_gamma   90.00
#
_symmetry.space_group_name_H-M   'P 1'
#
loop_
_entity.id
_entity.type
_entity.pdbx_description
1 polymer ?
#
loop_
_entity_poly.entity_id
_entity_poly.type
_entity_poly.pdbx_seq_one_letter_code
_entity_poly.pdbx_strand_id
1 'polypeptide(L)'
;MIGARVFCITTSLQRSSSIFFLPKIPTRPVSRISSPAIRSIITMSSSTTTTTGSKNQEELDSIFKQKKVVRSTVRKSLKAMDPSLRIQQDDAIQNTVLEAPWFKSCRGLCAYISCKSLNEVDTSKILSQILQHPDPNTQKKLYVPRVEDKNSNMRMLHISHMDDLIANSMNILEPASVDSLGNEREDVMQADEPIDLLILPGLAFDRCGRRLGRGGGYYDTFLKRYQDRAKEKDWSHPLMVALSYSPQILEDGSIPLTPNDVLIDALVTPSGVVPISPRAIERM
;
A
#
# COMPACT_ATOMS: atom_id res chain seq x y z
N MET A 1 -19.45 -40.14 43.52
CA MET A 1 -19.02 -40.73 42.22
C MET A 1 -17.97 -39.82 41.61
N ILE A 2 -16.80 -40.40 41.36
CA ILE A 2 -15.71 -39.96 40.46
C ILE A 2 -15.09 -38.59 40.75
N GLY A 3 -13.98 -38.61 41.51
CA GLY A 3 -12.96 -37.58 41.48
C GLY A 3 -11.97 -37.83 40.34
N ALA A 4 -11.52 -36.76 39.68
CA ALA A 4 -10.41 -36.81 38.73
C ALA A 4 -9.40 -35.72 39.10
N ARG A 5 -8.20 -36.19 39.47
CA ARG A 5 -7.00 -35.42 39.77
C ARG A 5 -6.43 -34.81 38.49
N VAL A 6 -6.18 -33.51 38.48
CA VAL A 6 -5.36 -32.87 37.44
C VAL A 6 -3.91 -32.90 37.91
N PHE A 7 -3.08 -33.64 37.19
CA PHE A 7 -1.62 -33.69 37.36
C PHE A 7 -1.01 -32.43 36.74
N CYS A 8 -0.32 -31.63 37.57
CA CYS A 8 0.53 -30.53 37.14
C CYS A 8 1.93 -31.10 36.84
N ILE A 9 2.35 -31.09 35.57
CA ILE A 9 3.70 -31.48 35.16
C ILE A 9 4.48 -30.19 34.96
N THR A 10 5.30 -29.84 35.94
CA THR A 10 6.31 -28.78 35.84
C THR A 10 7.60 -29.38 35.29
N THR A 11 7.95 -29.08 34.04
CA THR A 11 9.27 -29.37 33.48
C THR A 11 10.15 -28.12 33.57
N SER A 12 11.13 -28.15 34.48
CA SER A 12 12.20 -27.16 34.55
C SER A 12 13.25 -27.48 33.47
N LEU A 13 13.51 -26.55 32.55
CA LEU A 13 14.71 -26.59 31.70
C LEU A 13 15.72 -25.55 32.21
N GLN A 14 16.88 -26.04 32.65
CA GLN A 14 18.05 -25.27 33.01
C GLN A 14 18.93 -25.00 31.78
N ARG A 15 19.34 -23.72 31.67
CA ARG A 15 20.61 -23.15 31.16
C ARG A 15 21.33 -23.80 29.97
N SER A 16 21.59 -22.98 28.95
CA SER A 16 22.98 -22.72 28.52
C SER A 16 23.08 -21.36 27.83
N SER A 17 23.92 -20.48 28.38
CA SER A 17 24.24 -19.17 27.83
C SER A 17 25.59 -19.26 27.12
N SER A 18 25.58 -19.33 25.79
CA SER A 18 26.79 -19.27 24.97
C SER A 18 27.06 -17.83 24.55
N ILE A 19 28.01 -17.19 25.23
CA ILE A 19 28.58 -15.89 24.89
C ILE A 19 29.45 -16.08 23.64
N PHE A 20 29.00 -15.57 22.49
CA PHE A 20 29.82 -15.49 21.29
C PHE A 20 30.64 -14.19 21.30
N PHE A 21 31.96 -14.33 21.47
CA PHE A 21 32.93 -13.27 21.24
C PHE A 21 33.09 -13.02 19.73
N LEU A 22 32.77 -11.80 19.28
CA LEU A 22 33.13 -11.32 17.93
C LEU A 22 34.55 -10.71 17.96
N PRO A 23 35.44 -11.04 17.01
CA PRO A 23 36.76 -10.41 16.93
C PRO A 23 36.67 -9.01 16.31
N LYS A 24 37.36 -8.06 16.96
CA LYS A 24 37.54 -6.67 16.52
C LYS A 24 38.31 -6.60 15.18
N ILE A 25 37.74 -5.93 14.20
CA ILE A 25 38.39 -5.55 12.94
C ILE A 25 39.24 -4.28 13.18
N PRO A 26 40.53 -4.24 12.78
CA PRO A 26 41.35 -3.04 12.92
C PRO A 26 41.04 -2.00 11.83
N THR A 27 40.75 -0.77 12.26
CA THR A 27 40.59 0.41 11.38
C THR A 27 41.96 0.97 10.99
N ARG A 28 42.18 1.18 9.68
CA ARG A 28 43.34 1.94 9.16
C ARG A 28 43.00 3.43 9.08
N PRO A 29 43.95 4.34 9.34
CA PRO A 29 43.71 5.77 9.30
C PRO A 29 43.67 6.29 7.85
N VAL A 30 42.74 7.20 7.57
CA VAL A 30 42.64 7.93 6.31
C VAL A 30 43.63 9.09 6.36
N SER A 31 44.62 9.08 5.48
CA SER A 31 45.58 10.17 5.31
C SER A 31 44.96 11.36 4.58
N ARG A 32 45.04 12.53 5.20
CA ARG A 32 44.79 13.84 4.59
C ARG A 32 45.78 14.08 3.45
N ILE A 33 45.28 14.54 2.29
CA ILE A 33 46.11 15.18 1.27
C ILE A 33 45.52 16.57 0.98
N SER A 34 46.41 17.54 1.08
CA SER A 34 46.27 18.98 0.91
C SER A 34 46.06 19.39 -0.56
N SER A 35 45.29 20.46 -0.75
CA SER A 35 45.12 21.19 -2.01
C SER A 35 46.43 21.79 -2.54
N PRO A 36 46.50 22.04 -3.87
CA PRO A 36 47.11 23.26 -4.37
C PRO A 36 46.10 24.09 -5.17
N ALA A 37 46.17 25.40 -4.95
CA ALA A 37 45.45 26.43 -5.67
C ALA A 37 45.86 26.46 -7.15
N ILE A 38 44.89 26.58 -8.06
CA ILE A 38 45.14 26.96 -9.45
C ILE A 38 44.21 28.11 -9.84
N ARG A 39 44.85 29.16 -10.36
CA ARG A 39 44.32 30.44 -10.80
C ARG A 39 43.16 30.28 -11.79
N SER A 40 42.15 31.10 -11.58
CA SER A 40 41.05 31.40 -12.49
C SER A 40 41.55 31.97 -13.82
N ILE A 41 41.30 31.24 -14.92
CA ILE A 41 41.23 31.80 -16.27
C ILE A 41 39.75 31.74 -16.65
N ILE A 42 39.13 32.90 -16.73
CA ILE A 42 37.76 33.06 -17.25
C ILE A 42 37.87 32.93 -18.76
N THR A 43 37.46 31.79 -19.30
CA THR A 43 37.17 31.64 -20.71
C THR A 43 35.66 31.52 -20.85
N MET A 44 35.04 32.54 -21.43
CA MET A 44 33.64 32.55 -21.84
C MET A 44 33.41 31.42 -22.85
N SER A 45 32.55 30.46 -22.52
CA SER A 45 32.02 29.49 -23.48
C SER A 45 30.54 29.25 -23.17
N SER A 46 29.75 29.94 -23.98
CA SER A 46 28.42 29.60 -24.49
C SER A 46 27.74 28.34 -23.92
N SER A 47 26.70 28.60 -23.14
CA SER A 47 25.38 27.93 -23.17
C SER A 47 25.34 26.48 -23.66
N THR A 48 25.38 25.53 -22.73
CA THR A 48 24.91 24.15 -22.95
C THR A 48 23.88 23.82 -21.86
N THR A 49 22.60 24.13 -22.12
CA THR A 49 21.49 23.86 -21.18
C THR A 49 20.35 23.04 -21.79
N THR A 50 20.52 22.44 -22.97
CA THR A 50 19.43 21.75 -23.69
C THR A 50 19.51 20.21 -23.73
N THR A 51 20.55 19.56 -23.18
CA THR A 51 20.72 18.09 -23.33
C THR A 51 20.12 17.27 -22.17
N THR A 52 20.01 17.82 -20.96
CA THR A 52 19.54 17.07 -19.78
C THR A 52 18.02 16.90 -19.73
N GLY A 53 17.25 17.89 -20.20
CA GLY A 53 15.78 17.83 -20.25
C GLY A 53 15.25 16.80 -21.26
N SER A 54 15.90 16.68 -22.44
CA SER A 54 15.50 15.72 -23.48
C SER A 54 15.70 14.26 -23.03
N LYS A 55 16.85 13.97 -22.40
CA LYS A 55 17.15 12.61 -21.92
C LYS A 55 16.19 12.15 -20.83
N ASN A 56 15.84 13.03 -19.88
CA ASN A 56 14.89 12.70 -18.82
C ASN A 56 13.47 12.45 -19.37
N GLN A 57 13.05 13.20 -20.39
CA GLN A 57 11.75 12.98 -21.02
C GLN A 57 11.70 11.66 -21.80
N GLU A 58 12.75 11.33 -22.56
CA GLU A 58 12.85 10.07 -23.29
C GLU A 58 12.85 8.85 -22.35
N GLU A 59 13.53 8.95 -21.21
CA GLU A 59 13.54 7.92 -20.17
C GLU A 59 12.14 7.72 -19.56
N LEU A 60 11.46 8.81 -19.20
CA LEU A 60 10.08 8.77 -18.69
C LEU A 60 9.12 8.15 -19.72
N ASP A 61 9.23 8.54 -20.98
CA ASP A 61 8.41 7.98 -22.06
C ASP A 61 8.65 6.47 -22.24
N SER A 62 9.90 6.03 -22.11
CA SER A 62 10.28 4.61 -22.11
C SER A 62 9.62 3.85 -20.95
N ILE A 63 9.67 4.41 -19.73
CA ILE A 63 9.00 3.86 -18.55
C ILE A 63 7.49 3.73 -18.78
N PHE A 64 6.83 4.76 -19.32
CA PHE A 64 5.39 4.70 -19.59
C PHE A 64 5.02 3.65 -20.65
N LYS A 65 5.85 3.47 -21.69
CA LYS A 65 5.68 2.40 -22.68
C LYS A 65 5.79 1.02 -22.03
N GLN A 66 6.79 0.79 -21.20
CA GLN A 66 6.96 -0.47 -20.46
C GLN A 66 5.77 -0.73 -19.52
N LYS A 67 5.33 0.27 -18.73
CA LYS A 67 4.12 0.16 -17.90
C LYS A 67 2.88 -0.23 -18.72
N LYS A 68 2.72 0.31 -19.93
CA LYS A 68 1.58 -0.04 -20.82
C LYS A 68 1.61 -1.52 -21.22
N VAL A 69 2.79 -2.07 -21.51
CA VAL A 69 2.98 -3.49 -21.83
C VAL A 69 2.59 -4.35 -20.62
N VAL A 70 3.12 -4.06 -19.43
CA VAL A 70 2.81 -4.82 -18.21
C VAL A 70 1.30 -4.79 -17.90
N ARG A 71 0.66 -3.62 -17.99
CA ARG A 71 -0.80 -3.51 -17.80
C ARG A 71 -1.59 -4.38 -18.79
N SER A 72 -1.16 -4.42 -20.05
CA SER A 72 -1.82 -5.24 -21.08
C SER A 72 -1.71 -6.72 -20.76
N THR A 73 -0.50 -7.18 -20.41
CA THR A 73 -0.23 -8.58 -20.05
C THR A 73 -1.06 -9.02 -18.85
N VAL A 74 -1.00 -8.28 -17.74
CA VAL A 74 -1.69 -8.70 -16.51
C VAL A 74 -3.21 -8.62 -16.64
N ARG A 75 -3.76 -7.64 -17.38
CA ARG A 75 -5.21 -7.61 -17.69
C ARG A 75 -5.66 -8.86 -18.44
N LYS A 76 -4.85 -9.38 -19.38
CA LYS A 76 -5.16 -10.63 -20.09
C LYS A 76 -5.15 -11.81 -19.11
N SER A 77 -4.14 -11.91 -18.25
CA SER A 77 -4.04 -12.97 -17.23
C SER A 77 -5.23 -12.95 -16.28
N LEU A 78 -5.60 -11.77 -15.75
CA LEU A 78 -6.77 -11.62 -14.88
C LEU A 78 -8.07 -12.02 -15.59
N LYS A 79 -8.27 -11.58 -16.83
CA LYS A 79 -9.45 -11.95 -17.62
C LYS A 79 -9.53 -13.47 -17.89
N ALA A 80 -8.39 -14.14 -17.98
CA ALA A 80 -8.29 -15.57 -18.21
C ALA A 80 -8.34 -16.41 -16.92
N MET A 81 -8.40 -15.80 -15.73
CA MET A 81 -8.54 -16.54 -14.48
C MET A 81 -9.85 -17.31 -14.45
N ASP A 82 -9.75 -18.58 -14.04
CA ASP A 82 -10.92 -19.41 -13.78
C ASP A 82 -11.82 -18.76 -12.70
N PRO A 83 -13.14 -18.65 -12.91
CA PRO A 83 -14.04 -18.03 -11.95
C PRO A 83 -14.06 -18.70 -10.58
N SER A 84 -13.94 -20.04 -10.50
CA SER A 84 -13.94 -20.77 -9.23
C SER A 84 -12.65 -20.54 -8.46
N LEU A 85 -11.50 -20.54 -9.16
CA LEU A 85 -10.22 -20.18 -8.57
C LEU A 85 -10.22 -18.73 -8.06
N ARG A 86 -10.86 -17.81 -8.79
CA ARG A 86 -10.97 -16.42 -8.35
C ARG A 86 -11.71 -16.31 -7.02
N ILE A 87 -12.90 -16.91 -6.92
CA ILE A 87 -13.69 -16.90 -5.68
C ILE A 87 -12.89 -17.51 -4.52
N GLN A 88 -12.19 -18.62 -4.77
CA GLN A 88 -11.32 -19.24 -3.77
C GLN A 88 -10.21 -18.28 -3.29
N GLN A 89 -9.57 -17.56 -4.23
CA GLN A 89 -8.53 -16.59 -3.89
C GLN A 89 -9.10 -15.36 -3.16
N ASP A 90 -10.26 -14.86 -3.57
CA ASP A 90 -10.98 -13.79 -2.87
C ASP A 90 -11.24 -14.16 -1.41
N ASP A 91 -11.75 -15.37 -1.18
CA ASP A 91 -12.03 -15.87 0.16
C ASP A 91 -10.76 -16.00 1.01
N ALA A 92 -9.70 -16.59 0.45
CA ALA A 92 -8.43 -16.76 1.16
C ALA A 92 -7.79 -15.42 1.54
N ILE A 93 -7.79 -14.45 0.61
CA ILE A 93 -7.23 -13.13 0.84
C ILE A 93 -8.03 -12.38 1.90
N GLN A 94 -9.36 -12.33 1.77
CA GLN A 94 -10.20 -11.61 2.73
C GLN A 94 -10.12 -12.22 4.13
N ASN A 95 -10.14 -13.55 4.26
CA ASN A 95 -9.98 -14.22 5.56
C ASN A 95 -8.61 -13.93 6.19
N THR A 96 -7.54 -13.88 5.38
CA THR A 96 -6.20 -13.52 5.87
C THR A 96 -6.17 -12.12 6.46
N VAL A 97 -6.82 -11.13 5.80
CA VAL A 97 -6.94 -9.77 6.33
C VAL A 97 -7.76 -9.75 7.62
N LEU A 98 -8.93 -10.37 7.62
CA LEU A 98 -9.85 -10.38 8.76
C LEU A 98 -9.23 -10.99 10.01
N GLU A 99 -8.41 -12.03 9.86
CA GLU A 99 -7.76 -12.69 10.99
C GLU A 99 -6.49 -11.98 11.49
N ALA A 100 -5.94 -11.06 10.71
CA ALA A 100 -4.66 -10.44 11.00
C ALA A 100 -4.70 -9.53 12.25
N PRO A 101 -3.71 -9.60 13.15
CA PRO A 101 -3.61 -8.71 14.30
C PRO A 101 -3.60 -7.23 13.92
N TRP A 102 -2.85 -6.87 12.88
CA TRP A 102 -2.72 -5.50 12.38
C TRP A 102 -4.03 -4.92 11.80
N PHE A 103 -4.94 -5.78 11.32
CA PHE A 103 -6.29 -5.37 10.92
C PHE A 103 -7.20 -5.27 12.14
N LYS A 104 -7.14 -6.24 13.05
CA LYS A 104 -7.96 -6.23 14.28
C LYS A 104 -7.65 -5.00 15.16
N SER A 105 -6.40 -4.56 15.21
CA SER A 105 -5.97 -3.40 16.02
C SER A 105 -6.20 -2.03 15.37
N CYS A 106 -6.46 -1.93 14.06
CA CYS A 106 -6.63 -0.63 13.40
C CYS A 106 -7.89 0.12 13.87
N ARG A 107 -7.86 1.44 13.89
CA ARG A 107 -9.01 2.30 14.20
C ARG A 107 -9.44 3.13 13.00
N GLY A 108 -8.49 3.61 12.19
CA GLY A 108 -8.78 4.31 10.95
C GLY A 108 -8.20 3.57 9.75
N LEU A 109 -8.97 3.38 8.68
CA LEU A 109 -8.45 2.81 7.46
C LEU A 109 -9.11 3.39 6.20
N CYS A 110 -8.36 3.39 5.09
CA CYS A 110 -8.99 3.49 3.76
C CYS A 110 -8.92 2.16 3.04
N ALA A 111 -9.97 1.85 2.27
CA ALA A 111 -10.02 0.68 1.41
C ALA A 111 -10.72 1.01 0.09
N TYR A 112 -10.31 0.33 -0.98
CA TYR A 112 -11.01 0.43 -2.26
C TYR A 112 -12.31 -0.38 -2.25
N ILE A 113 -13.31 0.09 -2.99
CA ILE A 113 -14.48 -0.71 -3.33
C ILE A 113 -14.15 -1.54 -4.56
N SER A 114 -14.09 -2.86 -4.41
CA SER A 114 -13.72 -3.76 -5.49
C SER A 114 -14.71 -3.70 -6.66
N CYS A 115 -14.22 -3.53 -7.87
CA CYS A 115 -15.04 -3.53 -9.07
C CYS A 115 -14.85 -4.83 -9.87
N LYS A 116 -15.91 -5.65 -9.95
CA LYS A 116 -15.90 -6.93 -10.68
C LYS A 116 -15.50 -6.78 -12.15
N SER A 117 -15.95 -5.71 -12.83
CA SER A 117 -15.60 -5.46 -14.23
C SER A 117 -14.11 -5.16 -14.44
N LEU A 118 -13.41 -4.74 -13.39
CA LEU A 118 -11.97 -4.46 -13.42
C LEU A 118 -11.12 -5.67 -13.01
N ASN A 119 -11.75 -6.77 -12.59
CA ASN A 119 -11.11 -7.98 -12.09
C ASN A 119 -10.21 -7.73 -10.86
N GLU A 120 -10.68 -6.90 -9.93
CA GLU A 120 -10.01 -6.65 -8.66
C GLU A 120 -10.29 -7.79 -7.66
N VAL A 121 -9.43 -7.91 -6.64
CA VAL A 121 -9.72 -8.76 -5.48
C VAL A 121 -10.94 -8.18 -4.77
N ASP A 122 -11.89 -9.05 -4.41
CA ASP A 122 -13.08 -8.65 -3.67
C ASP A 122 -12.72 -8.13 -2.27
N THR A 123 -13.33 -7.02 -1.87
CA THR A 123 -13.17 -6.43 -0.53
C THR A 123 -14.45 -6.49 0.30
N SER A 124 -15.53 -7.04 -0.25
CA SER A 124 -16.86 -6.96 0.35
C SER A 124 -16.96 -7.47 1.80
N LYS A 125 -16.28 -8.58 2.15
CA LYS A 125 -16.30 -9.12 3.52
C LYS A 125 -15.51 -8.24 4.49
N ILE A 126 -14.38 -7.69 4.06
CA ILE A 126 -13.56 -6.77 4.86
C ILE A 126 -14.39 -5.53 5.21
N LEU A 127 -15.01 -4.91 4.19
CA LEU A 127 -15.84 -3.71 4.38
C LEU A 127 -17.06 -4.03 5.26
N SER A 128 -17.74 -5.15 5.01
CA SER A 128 -18.89 -5.58 5.81
C SER A 128 -18.52 -5.77 7.28
N GLN A 129 -17.39 -6.41 7.58
CA GLN A 129 -16.94 -6.65 8.96
C GLN A 129 -16.73 -5.33 9.72
N ILE A 130 -16.21 -4.30 9.04
CA ILE A 130 -15.97 -2.98 9.64
C ILE A 130 -17.29 -2.29 9.97
N LEU A 131 -18.25 -2.37 9.05
CA LEU A 131 -19.53 -1.66 9.14
C LEU A 131 -20.58 -2.37 10.01
N GLN A 132 -20.40 -3.67 10.31
CA GLN A 132 -21.34 -4.47 11.12
C GLN A 132 -21.30 -4.19 12.62
N HIS A 133 -20.22 -3.60 13.16
CA HIS A 133 -20.04 -3.39 14.59
C HIS A 133 -19.95 -1.89 14.95
N PRO A 134 -21.08 -1.14 14.89
CA PRO A 134 -21.10 0.31 15.10
C PRO A 134 -21.10 0.68 16.59
N ASP A 135 -20.31 -0.01 17.43
CA ASP A 135 -20.09 0.46 18.81
C ASP A 135 -19.32 1.79 18.72
N PRO A 136 -19.90 2.92 19.17
CA PRO A 136 -19.27 4.23 19.03
C PRO A 136 -17.88 4.33 19.68
N ASN A 137 -17.56 3.45 20.64
CA ASN A 137 -16.29 3.45 21.35
C ASN A 137 -15.22 2.58 20.64
N THR A 138 -15.62 1.62 19.81
CA THR A 138 -14.71 0.66 19.17
C THR A 138 -14.86 0.58 17.65
N GLN A 139 -15.75 1.38 17.04
CA GLN A 139 -15.97 1.40 15.61
C GLN A 139 -14.72 1.88 14.88
N LYS A 140 -14.33 1.12 13.86
CA LYS A 140 -13.27 1.54 12.94
C LYS A 140 -13.86 2.55 11.96
N LYS A 141 -13.16 3.66 11.73
CA LYS A 141 -13.49 4.60 10.65
C LYS A 141 -13.03 4.04 9.32
N LEU A 142 -13.97 3.91 8.37
CA LEU A 142 -13.71 3.43 7.03
C LEU A 142 -13.89 4.56 6.01
N TYR A 143 -12.83 4.85 5.27
CA TYR A 143 -12.85 5.79 4.16
C TYR A 143 -12.71 5.06 2.83
N VAL A 144 -13.49 5.46 1.83
CA VAL A 144 -13.53 4.81 0.51
C VAL A 144 -13.42 5.85 -0.62
N PRO A 145 -12.88 5.48 -1.79
CA PRO A 145 -12.51 6.45 -2.81
C PRO A 145 -13.73 7.03 -3.53
N ARG A 146 -13.70 8.35 -3.77
CA ARG A 146 -14.56 9.08 -4.70
C ARG A 146 -13.69 9.83 -5.70
N VAL A 147 -13.87 9.54 -7.00
CA VAL A 147 -13.14 10.23 -8.06
C VAL A 147 -13.81 11.55 -8.37
N GLU A 148 -13.06 12.66 -8.26
CA GLU A 148 -13.60 14.00 -8.47
C GLU A 148 -13.49 14.43 -9.93
N ASP A 149 -12.36 14.13 -10.58
CA ASP A 149 -12.13 14.52 -11.97
C ASP A 149 -11.12 13.62 -12.70
N LYS A 150 -10.81 13.97 -13.96
CA LYS A 150 -9.84 13.26 -14.80
C LYS A 150 -8.38 13.64 -14.55
N ASN A 151 -8.11 14.61 -13.69
CA ASN A 151 -6.77 15.10 -13.35
C ASN A 151 -6.16 14.33 -12.16
N SER A 152 -6.62 13.10 -11.93
CA SER A 152 -6.19 12.26 -10.82
C SER A 152 -6.63 12.76 -9.44
N ASN A 153 -7.64 13.65 -9.36
CA ASN A 153 -8.18 14.09 -8.07
C ASN A 153 -9.17 13.06 -7.54
N MET A 154 -8.92 12.61 -6.31
CA MET A 154 -9.74 11.64 -5.59
C MET A 154 -9.80 12.05 -4.12
N ARG A 155 -10.99 11.98 -3.54
CA ARG A 155 -11.22 12.08 -2.10
C ARG A 155 -11.38 10.67 -1.51
N MET A 156 -11.09 10.53 -0.23
CA MET A 156 -11.42 9.32 0.53
C MET A 156 -12.45 9.73 1.58
N LEU A 157 -13.70 9.33 1.37
CA LEU A 157 -14.84 9.79 2.17
C LEU A 157 -15.28 8.72 3.15
N HIS A 158 -15.64 9.15 4.36
CA HIS A 158 -16.15 8.28 5.40
C HIS A 158 -17.51 7.67 5.02
N ILE A 159 -17.66 6.37 5.25
CA ILE A 159 -18.94 5.67 5.13
C ILE A 159 -19.29 4.97 6.44
N SER A 160 -20.57 4.96 6.77
CA SER A 160 -21.12 4.29 7.94
C SER A 160 -21.90 3.04 7.55
N HIS A 161 -22.36 2.96 6.30
CA HIS A 161 -23.16 1.85 5.79
C HIS A 161 -22.78 1.51 4.35
N MET A 162 -23.01 0.27 3.94
CA MET A 162 -22.81 -0.13 2.54
C MET A 162 -23.77 0.61 1.59
N ASP A 163 -24.94 1.01 2.08
CA ASP A 163 -25.95 1.77 1.32
C ASP A 163 -25.52 3.22 1.04
N ASP A 164 -24.39 3.67 1.61
CA ASP A 164 -23.77 4.95 1.28
C ASP A 164 -23.16 4.97 -0.15
N LEU A 165 -22.98 3.79 -0.75
CA LEU A 165 -22.33 3.62 -2.03
C LEU A 165 -23.33 3.73 -3.20
N ILE A 166 -22.99 4.58 -4.16
CA ILE A 166 -23.74 4.79 -5.39
C ILE A 166 -22.89 4.39 -6.60
N ALA A 167 -23.52 3.83 -7.63
CA ALA A 167 -22.84 3.52 -8.87
C ALA A 167 -22.57 4.80 -9.67
N ASN A 168 -21.33 5.03 -10.07
CA ASN A 168 -20.99 6.09 -11.03
C ASN A 168 -21.27 5.66 -12.48
N SER A 169 -20.95 6.54 -13.44
CA SER A 169 -21.18 6.30 -14.88
C SER A 169 -20.47 5.07 -15.45
N MET A 170 -19.46 4.54 -14.74
CA MET A 170 -18.73 3.31 -15.09
C MET A 170 -19.19 2.09 -14.27
N ASN A 171 -20.30 2.21 -13.53
CA ASN A 171 -20.83 1.21 -12.62
C ASN A 171 -19.84 0.80 -11.52
N ILE A 172 -18.93 1.71 -11.16
CA ILE A 172 -18.04 1.58 -10.01
C ILE A 172 -18.76 2.23 -8.84
N LEU A 173 -18.83 1.51 -7.73
CA LEU A 173 -19.44 2.00 -6.50
C LEU A 173 -18.49 3.00 -5.83
N GLU A 174 -19.01 4.18 -5.51
CA GLU A 174 -18.33 5.26 -4.79
C GLU A 174 -19.30 5.92 -3.81
N PRO A 175 -18.84 6.50 -2.70
CA PRO A 175 -19.74 7.19 -1.78
C PRO A 175 -20.28 8.46 -2.41
N ALA A 176 -21.55 8.80 -2.16
CA ALA A 176 -22.08 10.13 -2.47
C ALA A 176 -21.28 11.22 -1.72
N SER A 177 -21.21 12.45 -2.25
CA SER A 177 -20.49 13.55 -1.58
C SER A 177 -21.14 14.00 -0.27
N VAL A 178 -22.44 13.74 -0.11
CA VAL A 178 -23.21 14.02 1.08
C VAL A 178 -23.80 12.73 1.67
N ASP A 179 -24.10 12.73 2.96
CA ASP A 179 -24.82 11.66 3.62
C ASP A 179 -26.34 11.70 3.34
N SER A 180 -27.09 10.76 3.91
CA SER A 180 -28.55 10.68 3.76
C SER A 180 -29.31 11.85 4.39
N LEU A 181 -28.66 12.63 5.25
CA LEU A 181 -29.19 13.83 5.91
C LEU A 181 -28.78 15.12 5.17
N GLY A 182 -27.97 15.01 4.11
CA GLY A 182 -27.47 16.14 3.33
C GLY A 182 -26.21 16.80 3.87
N ASN A 183 -25.56 16.23 4.89
CA ASN A 183 -24.29 16.74 5.41
C ASN A 183 -23.12 16.32 4.52
N GLU A 184 -22.10 17.17 4.41
CA GLU A 184 -20.86 16.78 3.73
C GLU A 184 -20.18 15.61 4.47
N ARG A 185 -19.72 14.60 3.71
CA ARG A 185 -18.96 13.49 4.29
C ARG A 185 -17.55 13.92 4.67
N GLU A 186 -17.10 13.44 5.83
CA GLU A 186 -15.73 13.63 6.30
C GLU A 186 -14.73 13.07 5.27
N ASP A 187 -13.81 13.92 4.80
CA ASP A 187 -12.63 13.48 4.05
C ASP A 187 -11.55 13.00 5.02
N VAL A 188 -10.83 11.94 4.67
CA VAL A 188 -9.63 11.52 5.44
C VAL A 188 -8.60 12.65 5.56
N MET A 189 -8.53 13.55 4.58
CA MET A 189 -7.67 14.74 4.59
C MET A 189 -8.14 15.83 5.57
N GLN A 190 -9.29 15.65 6.21
CA GLN A 190 -9.84 16.54 7.25
C GLN A 190 -9.83 15.86 8.63
N ALA A 191 -9.58 14.54 8.71
CA ALA A 191 -9.57 13.80 9.96
C ALA A 191 -8.57 14.39 10.98
N ASP A 192 -8.89 14.26 12.26
CA ASP A 192 -8.05 14.71 13.39
C ASP A 192 -7.05 13.65 13.86
N GLU A 193 -7.29 12.38 13.49
CA GLU A 193 -6.48 11.22 13.84
C GLU A 193 -5.86 10.58 12.59
N PRO A 194 -4.68 9.94 12.71
CA PRO A 194 -4.08 9.21 11.59
C PRO A 194 -4.91 7.97 11.21
N ILE A 195 -4.76 7.54 9.97
CA ILE A 195 -5.19 6.19 9.57
C ILE A 195 -4.05 5.21 9.82
N ASP A 196 -4.41 4.00 10.23
CA ASP A 196 -3.46 2.94 10.54
C ASP A 196 -3.12 2.08 9.33
N LEU A 197 -4.08 1.96 8.39
CA LEU A 197 -4.06 1.01 7.29
C LEU A 197 -4.65 1.61 6.01
N LEU A 198 -3.98 1.35 4.89
CA LEU A 198 -4.43 1.65 3.54
C LEU A 198 -4.48 0.34 2.75
N ILE A 199 -5.68 -0.13 2.41
CA ILE A 199 -5.89 -1.27 1.51
C ILE A 199 -5.94 -0.75 0.06
N LEU A 200 -4.91 -1.06 -0.71
CA LEU A 200 -4.65 -0.48 -2.02
C LEU A 200 -4.93 -1.45 -3.16
N PRO A 201 -5.61 -1.01 -4.25
CA PRO A 201 -5.75 -1.79 -5.46
C PRO A 201 -4.53 -1.63 -6.38
N GLY A 202 -4.40 -2.53 -7.33
CA GLY A 202 -3.37 -2.49 -8.36
C GLY A 202 -3.60 -3.56 -9.43
N LEU A 203 -2.94 -3.39 -10.58
CA LEU A 203 -2.90 -4.41 -11.63
C LEU A 203 -1.76 -5.38 -11.40
N ALA A 204 -0.58 -4.88 -11.02
CA ALA A 204 0.59 -5.71 -10.80
C ALA A 204 1.38 -5.23 -9.58
N PHE A 205 2.07 -6.17 -8.95
CA PHE A 205 2.91 -5.96 -7.79
C PHE A 205 4.19 -6.78 -7.92
N ASP A 206 5.25 -6.38 -7.23
CA ASP A 206 6.44 -7.23 -7.03
C ASP A 206 6.79 -7.30 -5.53
N ARG A 207 7.75 -8.16 -5.17
CA ARG A 207 8.16 -8.34 -3.76
C ARG A 207 9.11 -7.25 -3.27
N CYS A 208 9.43 -6.30 -4.14
CA CYS A 208 10.12 -5.06 -3.80
C CYS A 208 9.14 -3.92 -3.45
N GLY A 209 7.83 -4.19 -3.44
CA GLY A 209 6.79 -3.23 -3.06
C GLY A 209 6.40 -2.29 -4.20
N ARG A 210 6.82 -2.56 -5.43
CA ARG A 210 6.40 -1.77 -6.58
C ARG A 210 4.96 -2.10 -6.92
N ARG A 211 4.15 -1.07 -7.16
CA ARG A 211 2.74 -1.20 -7.49
C ARG A 211 2.46 -0.54 -8.83
N LEU A 212 1.76 -1.26 -9.71
CA LEU A 212 1.31 -0.74 -10.99
C LEU A 212 -0.21 -0.56 -11.00
N GLY A 213 -0.67 0.69 -10.93
CA GLY A 213 -2.09 1.02 -11.09
C GLY A 213 -2.60 0.96 -12.53
N ARG A 214 -3.88 1.33 -12.73
CA ARG A 214 -4.56 1.26 -14.05
C ARG A 214 -4.12 2.33 -15.05
N GLY A 215 -3.39 3.36 -14.60
CA GLY A 215 -2.81 4.41 -15.43
C GLY A 215 -3.29 5.83 -15.12
N GLY A 216 -4.33 5.99 -14.30
CA GLY A 216 -4.90 7.29 -13.97
C GLY A 216 -4.27 8.01 -12.78
N GLY A 217 -3.19 7.50 -12.17
CA GLY A 217 -2.45 8.21 -11.12
C GLY A 217 -3.17 8.48 -9.78
N TYR A 218 -4.48 8.24 -9.66
CA TYR A 218 -5.29 8.62 -8.50
C TYR A 218 -4.70 8.22 -7.15
N TYR A 219 -4.31 6.96 -6.99
CA TYR A 219 -3.74 6.48 -5.72
C TYR A 219 -2.37 7.11 -5.45
N ASP A 220 -1.50 7.23 -6.45
CA ASP A 220 -0.17 7.80 -6.24
C ASP A 220 -0.26 9.30 -5.85
N THR A 221 -1.17 10.04 -6.49
CA THR A 221 -1.49 11.43 -6.14
C THR A 221 -2.07 11.55 -4.74
N PHE A 222 -3.05 10.72 -4.39
CA PHE A 222 -3.65 10.70 -3.06
C PHE A 222 -2.63 10.33 -1.96
N LEU A 223 -1.84 9.28 -2.18
CA LEU A 223 -0.86 8.78 -1.20
C LEU A 223 0.20 9.83 -0.89
N LYS A 224 0.69 10.56 -1.90
CA LYS A 224 1.62 11.67 -1.69
C LYS A 224 1.02 12.77 -0.82
N ARG A 225 -0.19 13.22 -1.16
CA ARG A 225 -0.92 14.23 -0.37
C ARG A 225 -1.13 13.78 1.08
N TYR A 226 -1.50 12.52 1.27
CA TYR A 226 -1.69 11.96 2.61
C TYR A 226 -0.37 11.87 3.40
N GLN A 227 0.73 11.45 2.76
CA GLN A 227 2.06 11.43 3.37
C GLN A 227 2.52 12.84 3.78
N ASP A 228 2.25 13.86 2.97
CA ASP A 228 2.60 15.24 3.31
C ASP A 228 1.77 15.74 4.49
N ARG A 229 0.46 15.49 4.51
CA ARG A 229 -0.39 15.77 5.68
C ARG A 229 0.11 15.03 6.94
N ALA A 230 0.46 13.75 6.82
CA ALA A 230 0.96 12.97 7.95
C ALA A 230 2.25 13.57 8.51
N LYS A 231 3.15 14.08 7.66
CA LYS A 231 4.35 14.82 8.12
C LYS A 231 3.98 16.14 8.80
N GLU A 232 3.06 16.92 8.22
CA GLU A 232 2.60 18.20 8.80
C GLU A 232 1.97 18.03 10.19
N LYS A 233 1.27 16.90 10.40
CA LYS A 233 0.58 16.57 11.65
C LYS A 233 1.42 15.71 12.62
N ASP A 234 2.66 15.38 12.26
CA ASP A 234 3.54 14.46 13.00
C ASP A 234 2.87 13.10 13.31
N TRP A 235 2.17 12.56 12.32
CA TRP A 235 1.44 11.30 12.42
C TRP A 235 2.31 10.10 12.08
N SER A 236 2.02 8.98 12.75
CA SER A 236 2.55 7.68 12.35
C SER A 236 2.10 7.36 10.92
N HIS A 237 3.00 6.81 10.12
CA HIS A 237 2.66 6.43 8.76
C HIS A 237 1.76 5.18 8.74
N PRO A 238 0.72 5.16 7.88
CA PRO A 238 -0.14 4.00 7.72
C PRO A 238 0.63 2.82 7.13
N LEU A 239 0.12 1.62 7.39
CA LEU A 239 0.55 0.42 6.71
C LEU A 239 -0.10 0.38 5.31
N MET A 240 0.71 0.40 4.25
CA MET A 240 0.22 0.34 2.87
C MET A 240 0.17 -1.10 2.39
N VAL A 241 -1.02 -1.71 2.40
CA VAL A 241 -1.22 -3.13 2.10
C VAL A 241 -1.96 -3.28 0.79
N ALA A 242 -1.43 -4.04 -0.15
CA ALA A 242 -2.14 -4.38 -1.37
C ALA A 242 -2.69 -5.80 -1.35
N LEU A 243 -3.89 -5.98 -1.92
CA LEU A 243 -4.49 -7.29 -2.12
C LEU A 243 -4.18 -7.75 -3.55
N SER A 244 -3.75 -9.00 -3.70
CA SER A 244 -3.26 -9.50 -4.98
C SER A 244 -3.65 -10.95 -5.21
N TYR A 245 -4.24 -11.23 -6.38
CA TYR A 245 -4.25 -12.59 -6.91
C TYR A 245 -2.83 -13.03 -7.30
N SER A 246 -2.60 -14.33 -7.38
CA SER A 246 -1.28 -14.88 -7.76
C SER A 246 -0.75 -14.35 -9.10
N PRO A 247 -1.55 -14.22 -10.19
CA PRO A 247 -1.06 -13.74 -11.48
C PRO A 247 -0.66 -12.26 -11.52
N GLN A 248 -0.92 -11.49 -10.47
CA GLN A 248 -0.56 -10.08 -10.37
C GLN A 248 0.83 -9.87 -9.76
N ILE A 249 1.43 -10.91 -9.19
CA ILE A 249 2.77 -10.87 -8.60
C ILE A 249 3.78 -11.18 -9.70
N LEU A 250 4.61 -10.20 -10.03
CA LEU A 250 5.64 -10.30 -11.05
C LEU A 250 7.03 -10.49 -10.43
N GLU A 251 7.98 -10.87 -11.27
CA GLU A 251 9.40 -10.93 -10.92
C GLU A 251 9.91 -9.56 -10.44
N ASP A 252 10.78 -9.58 -9.44
CA ASP A 252 11.32 -8.38 -8.82
C ASP A 252 11.99 -7.47 -9.85
N GLY A 253 11.61 -6.19 -9.83
CA GLY A 253 12.15 -5.21 -10.76
C GLY A 253 11.41 -5.11 -12.09
N SER A 254 10.47 -6.01 -12.39
CA SER A 254 9.71 -6.02 -13.65
C SER A 254 8.71 -4.87 -13.78
N ILE A 255 8.39 -4.20 -12.67
CA ILE A 255 7.54 -3.02 -12.66
C ILE A 255 8.45 -1.79 -12.70
N PRO A 256 8.50 -1.04 -13.82
CA PRO A 256 9.29 0.18 -13.90
C PRO A 256 8.62 1.30 -13.10
N LEU A 257 9.43 2.14 -12.45
CA LEU A 257 8.96 3.23 -11.59
C LEU A 257 9.22 4.58 -12.22
N THR A 258 8.37 5.54 -11.89
CA THR A 258 8.64 6.97 -12.01
C THR A 258 8.81 7.56 -10.60
N PRO A 259 9.36 8.78 -10.46
CA PRO A 259 9.43 9.48 -9.17
C PRO A 259 8.05 9.73 -8.51
N ASN A 260 6.97 9.45 -9.23
CA ASN A 260 5.61 9.62 -8.74
C ASN A 260 4.99 8.38 -8.15
N ASP A 261 5.51 7.18 -8.42
CA ASP A 261 4.90 5.97 -7.87
C ASP A 261 5.23 5.81 -6.39
N VAL A 262 4.22 5.43 -5.61
CA VAL A 262 4.37 5.15 -4.17
C VAL A 262 4.43 3.64 -3.96
N LEU A 263 5.46 3.18 -3.23
CA LEU A 263 5.64 1.78 -2.88
C LEU A 263 4.65 1.33 -1.81
N ILE A 264 4.32 0.04 -1.81
CA ILE A 264 3.54 -0.61 -0.76
C ILE A 264 4.44 -1.21 0.32
N ASP A 265 3.88 -1.39 1.51
CA ASP A 265 4.55 -1.99 2.67
C ASP A 265 4.42 -3.52 2.69
N ALA A 266 3.30 -4.06 2.18
CA ALA A 266 3.04 -5.50 2.18
C ALA A 266 2.02 -5.93 1.12
N LEU A 267 2.04 -7.22 0.79
CA LEU A 267 1.03 -7.90 -0.03
C LEU A 267 0.24 -8.90 0.81
N VAL A 268 -1.06 -8.98 0.58
CA VAL A 268 -1.87 -10.13 1.00
C VAL A 268 -2.25 -10.91 -0.25
N THR A 269 -1.90 -12.19 -0.24
CA THR A 269 -2.02 -13.12 -1.36
C THR A 269 -2.83 -14.34 -0.90
N PRO A 270 -3.28 -15.21 -1.82
CA PRO A 270 -3.95 -16.45 -1.45
C PRO A 270 -3.09 -17.38 -0.58
N SER A 271 -1.76 -17.21 -0.63
CA SER A 271 -0.80 -17.99 0.16
C SER A 271 -0.44 -17.33 1.49
N GLY A 272 -1.02 -16.16 1.81
CA GLY A 272 -0.79 -15.42 3.04
C GLY A 272 -0.17 -14.03 2.82
N VAL A 273 0.33 -13.47 3.92
CA VAL A 273 0.92 -12.12 3.99
C VAL A 273 2.39 -12.15 3.59
N VAL A 274 2.82 -11.19 2.78
CA VAL A 274 4.21 -10.96 2.40
C VAL A 274 4.60 -9.55 2.85
N PRO A 275 5.26 -9.38 4.02
CA PRO A 275 5.80 -8.10 4.45
C PRO A 275 7.01 -7.73 3.58
N ILE A 276 7.10 -6.46 3.18
CA ILE A 276 8.13 -5.96 2.25
C ILE A 276 8.97 -4.87 2.89
N SER A 277 8.32 -3.85 3.47
CA SER A 277 9.05 -2.75 4.10
C SER A 277 9.46 -3.10 5.54
N PRO A 278 10.49 -2.46 6.10
CA PRO A 278 10.86 -2.64 7.51
C PRO A 278 9.69 -2.41 8.46
N ARG A 279 8.82 -1.44 8.15
CA ARG A 279 7.60 -1.15 8.90
C ARG A 279 6.63 -2.34 8.92
N ALA A 280 6.42 -2.99 7.77
CA ALA A 280 5.56 -4.17 7.70
C ALA A 280 6.16 -5.34 8.48
N ILE A 281 7.48 -5.55 8.39
CA ILE A 281 8.17 -6.62 9.12
C ILE A 281 8.01 -6.46 10.64
N GLU A 282 7.99 -5.22 11.13
CA GLU A 282 7.81 -4.94 12.57
C GLU A 282 6.34 -5.03 13.02
N ARG A 283 5.40 -4.62 12.17
CA ARG A 283 3.98 -4.46 12.55
C ARG A 283 3.08 -5.67 12.22
N MET A 284 3.54 -6.63 11.41
CA MET A 284 2.73 -7.74 10.89
C MET A 284 2.98 -9.09 11.55
#